data_AF-A0A949DX72-F1
#
_entry.id   AF-A0A949DX72-F1
#
_cell.length_a   1.000
_cell.length_b   1.000
_cell.length_c   1.000
_cell.angle_alpha   90.00
_cell.angle_beta   90.00
_cell.angle_gamma   90.00
#
_symmetry.space_group_name_H-M   'P 1'
#
loop_
_entity.id
_entity.type
_entity.pdbx_description
1 polymer ?
#
loop_
_entity_poly.entity_id
_entity_poly.type
_entity_poly.pdbx_seq_one_letter_code
_entity_poly.pdbx_strand_id
1 'polypeptide(L)'
;MKTKCLYINTIGCQMNVYDSEQIAKILTPLGYKMNSSLEFADLIIVNTCAIREKAEQKVFSFLGRIAGLKRKKPGLIIGVGGCV
;
A
#
# COMPACT_ATOMS: atom_id res chain seq x y z
N MET A 1 -5.85 -10.39 19.89
CA MET A 1 -5.35 -9.22 19.13
C MET A 1 -6.37 -8.88 18.05
N LYS A 2 -6.67 -7.59 17.82
CA LYS A 2 -7.60 -7.16 16.77
C LYS A 2 -6.90 -7.23 15.41
N THR A 3 -7.47 -7.98 14.46
CA THR A 3 -6.95 -8.07 13.09
C THR A 3 -7.01 -6.71 12.41
N LYS A 4 -5.88 -6.24 11.88
CA LYS A 4 -5.77 -4.98 11.13
C LYS A 4 -5.86 -5.25 9.63
N CYS A 5 -6.54 -4.40 8.89
CA CYS A 5 -6.65 -4.54 7.43
C CYS A 5 -5.44 -3.90 6.74
N LEU A 6 -4.77 -4.66 5.88
CA LEU A 6 -3.68 -4.22 5.01
C LEU A 6 -4.16 -4.13 3.57
N TYR A 7 -3.90 -3.02 2.90
CA TYR A 7 -4.09 -2.86 1.46
C TYR A 7 -2.73 -2.56 0.81
N ILE A 8 -2.37 -3.29 -0.23
CA ILE A 8 -1.15 -3.01 -1.00
C ILE A 8 -1.55 -2.62 -2.43
N ASN A 9 -1.12 -1.44 -2.86
CA ASN A 9 -1.26 -0.98 -4.22
C ASN A 9 0.08 -1.17 -4.96
N THR A 10 0.13 -2.15 -5.84
CA THR A 10 1.34 -2.48 -6.60
C THR A 10 1.35 -1.75 -7.95
N ILE A 11 2.38 -0.97 -8.23
CA ILE A 11 2.57 -0.21 -9.48
C ILE A 11 3.96 -0.51 -10.03
N GLY A 12 4.10 -1.43 -10.97
CA GLY A 12 5.41 -1.71 -11.56
C GLY A 12 5.44 -3.00 -12.34
N CYS A 13 6.43 -3.84 -12.04
CA CYS A 13 6.66 -5.11 -12.71
C CYS A 13 6.35 -6.31 -11.80
N GLN A 14 6.66 -7.51 -12.29
CA GLN A 14 6.48 -8.76 -11.55
C GLN A 14 7.30 -8.80 -10.24
N MET A 15 8.45 -8.12 -10.18
CA MET A 15 9.20 -8.01 -8.92
C MET A 15 8.40 -7.26 -7.85
N ASN A 16 7.72 -6.16 -8.20
CA ASN A 16 6.87 -5.46 -7.23
C ASN A 16 5.68 -6.32 -6.75
N VAL A 17 5.16 -7.22 -7.60
CA VAL A 17 4.11 -8.16 -7.19
C VAL A 17 4.67 -9.12 -6.15
N TYR A 18 5.82 -9.74 -6.45
CA TYR A 18 6.53 -10.60 -5.50
C TYR A 18 6.86 -9.88 -4.18
N ASP A 19 7.42 -8.68 -4.24
CA ASP A 19 7.74 -7.87 -3.07
C ASP A 19 6.49 -7.56 -2.25
N SER A 20 5.34 -7.31 -2.91
CA SER A 20 4.06 -7.07 -2.23
C SER A 20 3.61 -8.30 -1.44
N GLU A 21 3.80 -9.50 -1.99
CA GLU A 21 3.52 -10.75 -1.26
C GLU A 21 4.46 -10.94 -0.06
N GLN A 22 5.74 -10.61 -0.21
CA GLN A 22 6.72 -10.71 0.87
C GLN A 22 6.41 -9.70 2.00
N ILE A 23 6.06 -8.47 1.64
CA ILE A 23 5.60 -7.44 2.58
C ILE A 23 4.37 -7.94 3.36
N ALA A 24 3.38 -8.52 2.68
CA ALA A 24 2.19 -9.06 3.32
C ALA A 24 2.53 -10.20 4.31
N LYS A 25 3.44 -11.11 3.94
CA LYS A 25 3.91 -12.19 4.81
C LYS A 25 4.61 -11.66 6.06
N ILE A 26 5.48 -10.66 5.93
CA ILE A 26 6.19 -10.04 7.07
C ILE A 26 5.21 -9.35 8.03
N LEU A 27 4.15 -8.75 7.51
CA LEU A 27 3.15 -8.06 8.33
C LEU A 27 2.11 -9.00 8.97
N THR A 28 1.98 -10.23 8.47
CA THR A 28 1.01 -11.21 8.97
C THR A 28 1.20 -11.54 10.47
N PRO A 29 2.42 -11.84 10.96
CA PRO A 29 2.69 -12.04 12.39
C PRO A 29 2.35 -10.83 13.27
N LEU A 30 2.34 -9.62 12.70
CA LEU A 30 1.98 -8.38 13.40
C LEU A 30 0.45 -8.16 13.47
N GLY A 31 -0.34 -9.11 12.97
CA GLY A 31 -1.81 -9.08 13.01
C GLY A 31 -2.45 -8.36 11.81
N TYR A 32 -1.68 -8.08 10.75
CA TYR A 32 -2.23 -7.53 9.51
C TYR A 32 -2.73 -8.65 8.58
N LYS A 33 -3.87 -8.40 7.93
CA LYS A 33 -4.44 -9.29 6.92
C LYS A 33 -4.75 -8.50 5.66
N MET A 34 -4.39 -9.05 4.51
CA MET A 34 -4.73 -8.46 3.21
C MET A 34 -6.24 -8.29 3.07
N ASN A 35 -6.64 -7.11 2.60
CA ASN A 35 -8.02 -6.75 2.29
C ASN A 35 -8.04 -6.01 0.93
N SER A 36 -9.03 -6.31 0.10
CA SER A 36 -9.22 -5.68 -1.22
C SER A 36 -9.92 -4.32 -1.15
N SER A 37 -10.49 -3.95 -0.01
CA SER A 37 -11.15 -2.66 0.18
C SER A 37 -10.22 -1.65 0.85
N LEU A 38 -9.95 -0.56 0.13
CA LEU A 38 -9.22 0.60 0.64
C LEU A 38 -9.90 1.23 1.85
N GLU A 39 -11.23 1.25 1.90
CA GLU A 39 -12.00 1.94 2.94
C GLU A 39 -11.81 1.32 4.32
N PHE A 40 -11.59 0.00 4.36
CA PHE A 40 -11.37 -0.73 5.61
C PHE A 40 -9.90 -0.78 6.04
N ALA A 41 -8.97 -0.34 5.18
CA ALA A 41 -7.54 -0.43 5.46
C ALA A 41 -7.15 0.35 6.73
N ASP A 42 -6.31 -0.27 7.57
CA ASP A 42 -5.60 0.36 8.68
C ASP A 42 -4.16 0.73 8.26
N LEU A 43 -3.63 0.02 7.27
CA LEU A 43 -2.34 0.27 6.63
C LEU A 43 -2.50 0.15 5.11
N ILE A 44 -2.04 1.16 4.38
CA ILE A 44 -1.91 1.16 2.93
C ILE A 44 -0.43 1.19 2.57
N ILE A 45 0.03 0.28 1.72
CA ILE A 45 1.38 0.32 1.14
C ILE A 45 1.27 0.54 -0.35
N VAL A 46 1.90 1.59 -0.88
CA VAL A 46 2.07 1.81 -2.31
C VAL A 46 3.44 1.29 -2.69
N ASN A 47 3.49 0.10 -3.28
CA ASN A 47 4.73 -0.51 -3.75
C ASN A 47 4.92 -0.21 -5.24
N THR A 48 5.94 0.57 -5.58
CA THR A 48 6.14 1.10 -6.92
C THR A 48 7.57 1.00 -7.43
N CYS A 49 7.74 1.00 -8.75
CA CYS A 49 9.04 1.15 -9.40
C CYS A 49 9.32 2.64 -9.64
N ALA A 50 10.42 3.17 -9.11
CA ALA A 50 10.79 4.59 -9.25
C ALA A 50 11.51 4.90 -10.58
N ILE A 51 11.93 3.88 -11.33
CA ILE A 51 12.74 4.04 -12.55
C ILE A 51 11.94 4.66 -13.71
N ARG A 52 10.60 4.64 -13.66
CA ARG A 52 9.75 5.05 -14.79
C ARG A 52 8.89 6.26 -14.45
N GLU A 53 9.01 7.32 -15.26
CA GLU A 53 8.26 8.58 -15.16
C GLU A 53 6.73 8.38 -15.04
N LYS A 54 6.17 7.38 -15.74
CA LYS A 54 4.74 7.03 -15.65
C LYS A 54 4.32 6.40 -14.31
N ALA A 55 5.25 5.81 -13.56
CA ALA A 55 4.95 5.22 -12.25
C ALA A 55 4.76 6.32 -11.20
N GLU A 56 5.60 7.35 -11.23
CA GLU A 56 5.50 8.51 -10.34
C GLU A 56 4.15 9.21 -10.47
N GLN A 57 3.69 9.50 -11.69
CA GLN A 57 2.36 10.10 -11.90
C GLN A 57 1.22 9.24 -11.34
N LYS A 58 1.31 7.90 -11.47
CA LYS A 58 0.32 6.97 -10.91
C LYS A 58 0.34 6.96 -9.39
N VAL A 59 1.51 7.06 -8.77
CA VAL A 59 1.66 7.16 -7.32
C VAL A 59 1.01 8.43 -6.81
N PHE A 60 1.31 9.60 -7.39
CA PHE A 60 0.69 10.85 -6.98
C PHE A 60 -0.83 10.86 -7.16
N SER A 61 -1.33 10.34 -8.28
CA SER A 61 -2.77 10.19 -8.50
C SER A 61 -3.43 9.31 -7.43
N PHE A 62 -2.80 8.18 -7.08
CA PHE A 62 -3.29 7.30 -6.04
C PHE A 62 -3.23 7.94 -4.65
N LEU A 63 -2.15 8.66 -4.32
CA LEU A 63 -2.01 9.41 -3.07
C LEU A 63 -3.10 10.48 -2.94
N GLY A 64 -3.39 11.20 -4.03
CA GLY A 64 -4.50 12.16 -4.08
C GLY A 64 -5.85 11.50 -3.77
N ARG A 65 -6.11 10.32 -4.32
CA ARG A 65 -7.34 9.54 -4.06
C ARG A 65 -7.48 9.16 -2.59
N ILE A 66 -6.40 8.72 -1.94
CA ILE A 66 -6.44 8.28 -0.53
C ILE A 66 -6.25 9.41 0.49
N ALA A 67 -5.87 10.62 0.06
CA ALA A 67 -5.73 11.77 0.95
C ALA A 67 -7.03 12.09 1.70
N GLY A 68 -8.18 11.97 1.02
CA GLY A 68 -9.50 12.11 1.64
C GLY A 68 -9.76 11.05 2.71
N LEU A 69 -9.34 9.81 2.45
CA LEU A 69 -9.46 8.70 3.40
C LEU A 69 -8.60 8.93 4.64
N LYS A 70 -7.35 9.40 4.49
CA LYS A 70 -6.46 9.75 5.60
C LYS A 70 -7.03 10.87 6.47
N ARG A 71 -7.69 11.87 5.88
CA ARG A 71 -8.39 12.92 6.64
C ARG A 71 -9.55 12.36 7.46
N LYS A 72 -10.34 11.43 6.90
CA LYS A 72 -11.46 10.77 7.61
C LYS A 72 -10.99 9.76 8.66
N LYS A 73 -9.83 9.14 8.46
CA LYS A 73 -9.24 8.13 9.35
C LYS A 73 -7.81 8.55 9.74
N PRO A 74 -7.64 9.43 10.75
CA PRO A 74 -6.32 9.92 11.14
C PRO A 74 -5.32 8.81 11.53
N GLY A 75 -5.83 7.70 12.07
CA GLY A 75 -5.04 6.51 12.43
C GLY A 75 -4.61 5.63 11.25
N LEU A 76 -5.06 5.90 10.01
CA LEU A 76 -4.63 5.19 8.81
C LEU A 76 -3.14 5.43 8.55
N ILE A 77 -2.34 4.38 8.44
CA ILE A 77 -0.93 4.51 8.07
C ILE A 77 -0.79 4.34 6.55
N ILE A 78 0.00 5.19 5.91
CA ILE A 78 0.31 5.11 4.48
C ILE A 78 1.82 5.02 4.34
N GLY A 79 2.31 3.96 3.71
CA GLY A 79 3.71 3.80 3.32
C GLY A 79 3.84 3.81 1.79
N VAL A 80 4.91 4.41 1.28
CA VAL A 80 5.27 4.39 -0.14
C VAL A 80 6.69 3.85 -0.23
N GLY A 81 6.93 2.89 -1.11
CA GLY A 81 8.24 2.28 -1.28
C GLY A 81 8.32 1.42 -2.54
N GLY A 82 9.39 0.66 -2.69
CA GLY A 82 9.67 -0.20 -3.85
C GLY A 82 11.01 0.13 -4.50
N CYS A 83 11.29 -0.48 -5.65
CA CYS A 83 12.61 -0.43 -6.28
C CYS A 83 12.90 0.96 -6.88
N VAL A 84 14.07 1.51 -6.56
CA VAL A 84 14.71 2.60 -7.31
C VAL A 84 15.37 2.08 -8.56
#